data_AF-A0A4U8TFQ0-F1
#
_entry.id   AF-A0A4U8TFQ0-F1
#
_cell.length_a   1.000
_cell.length_b   1.000
_cell.length_c   1.000
_cell.angle_alpha   90.00
_cell.angle_beta   90.00
_cell.angle_gamma   90.00
#
_symmetry.space_group_name_H-M   'P 1'
#
loop_
_entity.id
_entity.type
_entity.pdbx_description
1 polymer ?
#
loop_
_entity_poly.entity_id
_entity_poly.type
_entity_poly.pdbx_seq_one_letter_code
_entity_poly.pdbx_strand_id
1 'polypeptide(L)'
;MYSICKRIFNYAIALDYIMYSVCDRIKYNILFKKYDVKHHETIHKQELKEVLITLHKAFNNINSAYNRLYKKLDYNLIPLMYKFNIYVPLRVKNIINLEWSEVDFNNKMLIIPASKMKRGKEFKLPLNTQALAILEFMYKQKLDKYVFSLALSDAFRYKRALYNALCEYKELKDNGKCYHGVVSDLCNKYLLDRTLRTHFYNIDKHIARLNETLKKGLNKTIHYIRYSTYLNTINIPNSHRLRSLFSSTLYDLTPLHKLDFTIIEMCLSHAIGNQVIQSYNHSERMQERRELMDFWGNYIDSLVHVSEIKKASNSQDLFVINPNDRLGF
;
A
#
# COMPACT_ATOMS: atom_id res chain seq x y z
N MET A 1 -29.90 -3.68 -9.97
CA MET A 1 -31.02 -4.56 -10.39
C MET A 1 -31.41 -4.33 -11.85
N TYR A 2 -31.84 -3.13 -12.28
CA TYR A 2 -32.20 -2.84 -13.68
C TYR A 2 -31.14 -3.22 -14.74
N SER A 3 -29.86 -2.90 -14.52
CA SER A 3 -28.75 -3.28 -15.43
C SER A 3 -28.63 -4.80 -15.62
N ILE A 4 -28.92 -5.58 -14.58
CA ILE A 4 -28.90 -7.05 -14.64
C ILE A 4 -30.10 -7.56 -15.45
N CYS A 5 -31.31 -7.05 -15.17
CA CYS A 5 -32.51 -7.38 -15.94
C CYS A 5 -32.34 -7.06 -17.43
N LYS A 6 -31.79 -5.88 -17.76
CA LYS A 6 -31.51 -5.50 -19.16
C LYS A 6 -30.57 -6.49 -19.85
N ARG A 7 -29.52 -6.97 -19.16
CA ARG A 7 -28.62 -8.01 -19.70
C ARG A 7 -29.33 -9.34 -19.94
N ILE A 8 -30.24 -9.75 -19.06
CA ILE A 8 -31.03 -10.98 -19.22
C ILE A 8 -31.95 -10.88 -20.44
N PHE A 9 -32.70 -9.78 -20.58
CA PHE A 9 -33.57 -9.59 -21.75
C PHE A 9 -32.77 -9.48 -23.05
N ASN A 10 -31.64 -8.79 -23.06
CA ASN A 10 -30.78 -8.72 -24.24
C ASN A 10 -30.22 -10.09 -24.62
N TYR A 11 -29.91 -10.94 -23.64
CA TYR A 11 -29.50 -12.33 -23.88
C TYR A 11 -30.64 -13.18 -24.45
N ALA A 12 -31.86 -13.01 -23.96
CA ALA A 12 -33.04 -13.70 -24.48
C ALA A 12 -33.40 -13.26 -25.91
N ILE A 13 -33.18 -11.98 -26.26
CA ILE A 13 -33.30 -11.48 -27.65
C ILE A 13 -32.24 -12.12 -28.55
N ALA A 14 -31.00 -12.21 -28.09
CA ALA A 14 -29.91 -12.79 -28.87
C ALA A 14 -30.09 -14.30 -29.14
N LEU A 15 -30.92 -14.98 -28.35
CA LEU A 15 -31.32 -16.38 -28.55
C LEU A 15 -32.69 -16.51 -29.22
N ASP A 16 -33.24 -15.41 -29.74
CA ASP A 16 -34.56 -15.35 -30.39
C ASP A 16 -35.74 -15.84 -29.53
N TYR A 17 -35.58 -15.91 -28.20
CA TYR A 17 -36.67 -16.27 -27.30
C TYR A 17 -37.73 -15.17 -27.17
N ILE A 18 -37.32 -13.91 -27.37
CA ILE A 18 -38.20 -12.74 -27.33
C ILE A 18 -37.76 -11.72 -28.39
N MET A 19 -38.71 -10.99 -28.98
CA MET A 19 -38.39 -9.99 -30.01
C MET A 19 -37.90 -8.64 -29.45
N TYR A 20 -38.27 -8.28 -28.22
CA TYR A 20 -37.92 -6.98 -27.66
C TYR A 20 -37.75 -7.02 -26.14
N SER A 21 -36.91 -6.12 -25.63
CA SER A 21 -36.65 -5.98 -24.20
C SER A 21 -37.67 -5.04 -23.58
N VAL A 22 -38.35 -5.49 -22.52
CA VAL A 22 -39.22 -4.61 -21.73
C VAL A 22 -38.41 -3.46 -21.11
N CYS A 23 -37.13 -3.69 -20.81
CA CYS A 23 -36.25 -2.67 -20.25
C CYS A 23 -35.98 -1.50 -21.23
N ASP A 24 -36.12 -1.68 -22.54
CA ASP A 24 -35.87 -0.59 -23.51
C ASP A 24 -36.98 0.45 -23.54
N ARG A 25 -38.20 0.08 -23.10
CA ARG A 25 -39.32 1.02 -22.95
C ARG A 25 -39.29 1.76 -21.61
N ILE A 26 -38.49 1.28 -20.67
CA ILE A 26 -38.30 1.89 -19.35
C ILE A 26 -37.20 2.95 -19.47
N LYS A 27 -37.60 4.23 -19.44
CA LYS A 27 -36.64 5.34 -19.28
C LYS A 27 -36.13 5.33 -17.84
N TYR A 28 -35.04 4.59 -17.60
CA TYR A 28 -34.46 4.38 -16.27
C TYR A 28 -34.26 5.68 -15.48
N ASN A 29 -33.79 6.74 -16.15
CA ASN A 29 -33.52 8.05 -15.56
C ASN A 29 -34.78 8.82 -15.12
N ILE A 30 -35.97 8.40 -15.56
CA ILE A 30 -37.27 9.00 -15.22
C ILE A 30 -37.92 8.24 -14.07
N LEU A 31 -37.86 6.91 -14.10
CA LEU A 31 -38.51 6.04 -13.11
C LEU A 31 -37.70 5.89 -11.82
N PHE A 32 -36.37 5.93 -11.92
CA PHE A 32 -35.50 5.89 -10.76
C PHE A 32 -34.84 7.26 -10.64
N LYS A 33 -35.10 7.96 -9.54
CA LYS A 33 -34.36 9.17 -9.17
C LYS A 33 -32.89 8.79 -9.20
N LYS A 34 -32.08 9.40 -10.08
CA LYS A 34 -30.63 9.23 -10.02
C LYS A 34 -30.24 9.58 -8.59
N TYR A 35 -29.53 8.69 -7.91
CA TYR A 35 -28.87 9.09 -6.67
C TYR A 35 -28.06 10.34 -7.01
N ASP A 36 -28.26 11.42 -6.26
CA ASP A 36 -27.35 12.54 -6.32
C ASP A 36 -25.98 11.98 -5.95
N VAL A 37 -25.15 11.79 -6.98
CA VAL A 37 -23.76 11.43 -6.78
C VAL A 37 -23.18 12.65 -6.09
N LYS A 38 -23.00 12.55 -4.77
CA LYS A 38 -22.23 13.54 -4.03
C LYS A 38 -20.85 13.51 -4.64
N HIS A 39 -20.59 14.48 -5.52
CA HIS A 39 -19.25 14.78 -5.98
C HIS A 39 -18.51 15.21 -4.73
N HIS A 40 -17.73 14.29 -4.16
CA HIS A 40 -16.82 14.64 -3.09
C HIS A 40 -15.82 15.64 -3.68
N GLU A 41 -15.73 16.82 -3.08
CA GLU A 41 -14.76 17.84 -3.48
C GLU A 41 -13.37 17.19 -3.58
N THR A 42 -12.67 17.51 -4.67
CA THR A 42 -11.27 17.13 -4.86
C THR A 42 -10.50 17.60 -3.63
N ILE A 43 -9.62 16.74 -3.09
CA ILE A 43 -8.76 17.12 -1.95
C ILE A 43 -8.07 18.44 -2.30
N HIS A 44 -8.43 19.51 -1.59
CA HIS A 44 -7.81 20.81 -1.84
C HIS A 44 -6.33 20.74 -1.43
N LYS A 45 -5.49 21.57 -2.06
CA LYS A 45 -4.05 21.65 -1.80
C LYS A 45 -3.70 21.67 -0.30
N GLN A 46 -4.54 22.34 0.51
CA GLN A 46 -4.42 22.42 1.96
C GLN A 46 -4.69 21.08 2.67
N GLU A 47 -5.74 20.34 2.29
CA GLU A 47 -6.06 19.02 2.85
C GLU A 47 -4.93 18.02 2.52
N LEU A 48 -4.35 18.08 1.31
CA LEU A 48 -3.20 17.25 0.94
C LEU A 48 -1.96 17.57 1.78
N LYS A 49 -1.69 18.85 2.03
CA LYS A 49 -0.60 19.29 2.91
C LYS A 49 -0.77 18.76 4.33
N GLU A 50 -1.98 18.84 4.89
CA GLU A 50 -2.29 18.32 6.23
C GLU A 50 -2.13 16.80 6.31
N VAL A 51 -2.54 16.07 5.26
CA VAL A 51 -2.31 14.63 5.14
C VAL A 51 -0.82 14.31 5.13
N LEU A 52 -0.01 15.01 4.33
CA LEU A 52 1.44 14.80 4.28
C LEU A 52 2.11 15.07 5.63
N ILE A 53 1.73 16.15 6.32
CA ILE A 53 2.21 16.45 7.67
C ILE A 53 1.81 15.33 8.65
N THR A 54 0.57 14.85 8.57
CA THR A 54 0.07 13.78 9.43
C THR A 54 0.82 12.47 9.19
N LEU A 55 1.09 12.12 7.93
CA LEU A 55 1.91 10.96 7.57
C LEU A 55 3.34 11.08 8.10
N HIS A 56 3.97 12.25 7.96
CA HIS A 56 5.30 12.50 8.52
C HIS A 56 5.32 12.39 10.04
N LYS A 57 4.32 12.95 10.73
CA LYS A 57 4.17 12.78 12.18
C LYS A 57 3.94 11.33 12.57
N ALA A 58 3.07 10.61 11.86
CA ALA A 58 2.81 9.19 12.13
C ALA A 58 4.07 8.33 11.95
N PHE A 59 4.91 8.67 10.96
CA PHE A 59 6.19 8.02 10.72
C PHE A 59 7.25 8.38 11.78
N ASN A 60 7.24 9.61 12.30
CA ASN A 60 8.28 10.13 13.21
C ASN A 60 7.93 10.06 14.72
N ASN A 61 6.66 9.90 15.12
CA ASN A 61 6.24 9.81 16.53
C ASN A 61 6.58 8.44 17.17
N ILE A 62 7.87 8.10 17.15
CA ILE A 62 8.44 6.87 17.68
C ILE A 62 8.72 6.99 19.20
N ASN A 63 8.80 8.21 19.76
CA ASN A 63 9.40 8.45 21.07
C ASN A 63 8.48 8.90 22.22
N SER A 64 7.16 9.01 22.07
CA SER A 64 6.33 9.41 23.21
C SER A 64 5.93 8.20 24.07
N ALA A 65 6.16 8.34 25.38
CA ALA A 65 5.86 7.36 26.44
C ALA A 65 4.35 6.99 26.61
N TYR A 66 3.52 7.25 25.60
CA TYR A 66 2.08 7.01 25.59
C TYR A 66 1.65 5.61 25.09
N ASN A 67 2.61 4.75 24.73
CA ASN A 67 2.36 3.41 24.18
C ASN A 67 2.08 2.32 25.24
N ARG A 68 1.24 2.59 26.25
CA ARG A 68 0.65 1.51 27.08
C ARG A 68 -0.58 0.87 26.44
N LEU A 69 -1.29 1.58 25.55
CA LEU A 69 -2.50 1.09 24.88
C LEU A 69 -2.28 0.67 23.42
N TYR A 70 -1.22 1.15 22.77
CA TYR A 70 -0.91 0.84 21.36
C TYR A 70 0.39 0.03 21.23
N LYS A 71 0.38 -1.16 21.82
CA LYS A 71 1.38 -2.19 21.50
C LYS A 71 1.16 -2.63 20.04
N LYS A 72 1.92 -2.07 19.10
CA LYS A 72 2.69 -2.78 18.03
C LYS A 72 2.98 -1.86 16.86
N LEU A 73 4.21 -2.00 16.38
CA LEU A 73 5.00 -1.15 15.51
C LEU A 73 4.44 -1.09 14.04
N ASP A 74 3.20 -1.59 13.79
CA ASP A 74 2.45 -1.61 12.49
C ASP A 74 2.25 -0.17 11.93
N TYR A 75 2.61 0.83 12.75
CA TYR A 75 2.50 2.26 12.54
C TYR A 75 3.41 2.83 11.45
N ASN A 76 4.44 2.11 10.97
CA ASN A 76 5.33 2.68 9.93
C ASN A 76 4.99 2.17 8.52
N LEU A 77 4.51 0.93 8.41
CA LEU A 77 4.28 0.28 7.12
C LEU A 77 3.07 0.86 6.38
N ILE A 78 1.95 1.10 7.09
CA ILE A 78 0.73 1.63 6.47
C ILE A 78 0.90 3.10 6.03
N PRO A 79 1.44 4.03 6.86
CA PRO A 79 1.76 5.38 6.39
C PRO A 79 2.74 5.40 5.23
N LEU A 80 3.77 4.55 5.25
CA LEU A 80 4.73 4.47 4.16
C LEU A 80 4.07 3.97 2.86
N MET A 81 3.20 2.95 2.96
CA MET A 81 2.40 2.46 1.83
C MET A 81 1.45 3.54 1.30
N TYR A 82 0.82 4.32 2.18
CA TYR A 82 -0.04 5.44 1.77
C TYR A 82 0.78 6.55 1.10
N LYS A 83 1.92 6.91 1.67
CA LYS A 83 2.87 7.88 1.08
C LYS A 83 3.33 7.43 -0.30
N PHE A 84 3.66 6.14 -0.46
CA PHE A 84 3.97 5.56 -1.77
C PHE A 84 2.78 5.69 -2.74
N ASN A 85 1.54 5.49 -2.29
CA ASN A 85 0.36 5.67 -3.13
C ASN A 85 0.06 7.14 -3.51
N ILE A 86 0.53 8.12 -2.73
CA ILE A 86 0.47 9.53 -3.14
C ILE A 86 1.38 9.78 -4.35
N TYR A 87 2.62 9.27 -4.31
CA TYR A 87 3.56 9.44 -5.41
C TYR A 87 3.24 8.59 -6.63
N VAL A 88 2.56 7.46 -6.43
CA VAL A 88 2.26 6.48 -7.47
C VAL A 88 0.74 6.34 -7.61
N PRO A 89 0.13 6.83 -8.70
CA PRO A 89 -1.33 6.91 -8.85
C PRO A 89 -1.96 5.55 -9.20
N LEU A 90 -1.53 4.46 -8.58
CA LEU A 90 -2.14 3.14 -8.73
C LEU A 90 -3.38 2.99 -7.84
N ARG A 91 -4.20 2.00 -8.18
CA ARG A 91 -5.30 1.60 -7.30
C ARG A 91 -4.71 0.98 -6.05
N VAL A 92 -5.34 1.24 -4.91
CA VAL A 92 -4.96 0.69 -3.59
C VAL A 92 -4.73 -0.81 -3.63
N LYS A 93 -5.61 -1.55 -4.34
CA LYS A 93 -5.49 -2.99 -4.49
C LYS A 93 -4.19 -3.40 -5.20
N ASN A 94 -3.72 -2.61 -6.17
CA ASN A 94 -2.44 -2.86 -6.83
C ASN A 94 -1.28 -2.55 -5.90
N ILE A 95 -1.35 -1.47 -5.11
CA ILE A 95 -0.33 -1.12 -4.12
C ILE A 95 -0.20 -2.21 -3.04
N ILE A 96 -1.33 -2.63 -2.45
CA ILE A 96 -1.37 -3.66 -1.40
C ILE A 96 -0.80 -4.99 -1.89
N ASN A 97 -1.05 -5.34 -3.15
CA ASN A 97 -0.62 -6.61 -3.75
C ASN A 97 0.57 -6.45 -4.72
N LEU A 98 1.35 -5.38 -4.53
CA LEU A 98 2.54 -5.10 -5.33
C LEU A 98 3.61 -6.14 -5.00
N GLU A 99 4.11 -6.82 -6.02
CA GLU A 99 5.16 -7.81 -5.92
C GLU A 99 6.52 -7.25 -6.36
N TRP A 100 7.61 -7.75 -5.79
CA TRP A 100 8.96 -7.33 -6.19
C TRP A 100 9.29 -7.65 -7.65
N SER A 101 8.65 -8.67 -8.23
CA SER A 101 8.77 -9.00 -9.66
C SER A 101 8.17 -7.93 -10.57
N GLU A 102 7.33 -7.04 -10.05
CA GLU A 102 6.68 -5.96 -10.78
C GLU A 102 7.46 -4.65 -10.70
N VAL A 103 8.59 -4.63 -9.97
CA VAL A 103 9.45 -3.47 -9.79
C VAL A 103 10.71 -3.63 -10.65
N ASP A 104 10.85 -2.79 -11.66
CA ASP A 104 12.06 -2.70 -12.47
C ASP A 104 12.91 -1.52 -12.00
N PHE A 105 13.90 -1.81 -11.16
CA PHE A 105 14.84 -0.81 -10.65
C PHE A 105 15.78 -0.25 -11.73
N ASN A 106 16.10 -1.03 -12.77
CA ASN A 106 17.01 -0.61 -13.83
C ASN A 106 16.34 0.46 -14.71
N ASN A 107 15.11 0.20 -15.14
CA ASN A 107 14.33 1.13 -15.94
C ASN A 107 13.52 2.13 -15.10
N LYS A 108 13.61 2.06 -13.77
CA LYS A 108 12.91 2.93 -12.82
C LYS A 108 11.41 2.97 -13.10
N MET A 109 10.76 1.82 -13.12
CA MET A 109 9.35 1.70 -13.46
C MET A 109 8.68 0.49 -12.79
N LEU A 110 7.34 0.55 -12.72
CA LEU A 110 6.50 -0.60 -12.39
C LEU A 110 5.98 -1.25 -13.66
N ILE A 111 5.99 -2.58 -13.69
CA ILE A 111 5.44 -3.40 -14.78
C ILE A 111 4.38 -4.32 -14.17
N ILE A 112 3.11 -3.93 -14.26
CA ILE A 112 1.98 -4.67 -13.71
C ILE A 112 1.40 -5.58 -14.80
N PRO A 113 1.35 -6.90 -14.59
CA PRO A 113 0.88 -7.83 -15.60
C PRO A 113 -0.61 -7.64 -15.93
N ALA A 114 -0.97 -8.00 -17.16
CA ALA A 114 -2.33 -7.95 -17.68
C ALA A 114 -3.36 -8.62 -16.75
N SER A 115 -2.98 -9.72 -16.10
CA SER A 115 -3.81 -10.51 -15.18
C SER A 115 -4.27 -9.72 -13.95
N LYS A 116 -3.50 -8.73 -13.50
CA LYS A 116 -3.85 -7.85 -12.37
C LYS A 116 -4.56 -6.57 -12.81
N MET A 117 -4.67 -6.32 -14.12
CA MET A 117 -5.25 -5.11 -14.68
C MET A 117 -6.67 -5.34 -15.20
N LYS A 118 -7.58 -4.38 -14.93
CA LYS A 118 -9.01 -4.48 -15.32
C LYS A 118 -9.23 -4.66 -16.83
N ARG A 119 -8.27 -4.25 -17.67
CA ARG A 119 -8.40 -4.22 -19.13
C ARG A 119 -7.61 -5.34 -19.82
N GLY A 120 -7.00 -6.25 -19.06
CA GLY A 120 -6.24 -7.37 -19.64
C GLY A 120 -5.05 -6.93 -20.50
N LYS A 121 -4.50 -5.73 -20.27
CA LYS A 121 -3.26 -5.24 -20.89
C LYS A 121 -2.24 -4.98 -19.81
N GLU A 122 -0.98 -5.36 -20.07
CA GLU A 122 0.14 -5.00 -19.21
C GLU A 122 0.20 -3.48 -19.01
N PHE A 123 0.48 -3.08 -17.79
CA PHE A 123 0.55 -1.68 -17.41
C PHE A 123 1.92 -1.33 -16.87
N LYS A 124 2.64 -0.55 -17.68
CA LYS A 124 3.93 0.02 -17.34
C LYS A 124 3.77 1.43 -16.78
N LEU A 125 4.45 1.79 -15.71
CA LEU A 125 4.41 3.13 -15.08
C LEU A 125 5.80 3.57 -14.65
N PRO A 126 6.38 4.64 -15.25
CA PRO A 126 7.62 5.24 -14.75
C PRO A 126 7.47 5.69 -13.30
N LEU A 127 8.52 5.47 -12.50
CA LEU A 127 8.57 5.87 -11.10
C LEU A 127 9.34 7.18 -10.95
N ASN A 128 8.83 8.08 -10.11
CA ASN A 128 9.58 9.24 -9.66
C ASN A 128 10.61 8.88 -8.59
N THR A 129 11.53 9.81 -8.35
CA THR A 129 12.63 9.66 -7.39
C THR A 129 12.16 9.32 -5.97
N GLN A 130 11.05 9.91 -5.53
CA GLN A 130 10.48 9.72 -4.20
C GLN A 130 9.93 8.30 -4.02
N ALA A 131 9.19 7.81 -5.02
CA ALA A 131 8.67 6.45 -5.03
C ALA A 131 9.80 5.42 -5.09
N LEU A 132 10.86 5.66 -5.86
CA LEU A 132 12.05 4.82 -5.90
C LEU A 132 12.75 4.76 -4.55
N ALA A 133 12.94 5.91 -3.88
CA ALA A 133 13.56 5.95 -2.56
C ALA A 133 12.79 5.10 -1.52
N ILE A 134 11.45 5.13 -1.57
CA ILE A 134 10.62 4.26 -0.74
C ILE A 134 10.82 2.79 -1.09
N LEU A 135 10.85 2.44 -2.38
CA LEU A 135 11.05 1.06 -2.82
C LEU A 135 12.44 0.52 -2.44
N GLU A 136 13.49 1.32 -2.59
CA GLU A 136 14.86 0.98 -2.17
C GLU A 136 14.94 0.77 -0.65
N PHE A 137 14.29 1.65 0.12
CA PHE A 137 14.19 1.50 1.57
C PHE A 137 13.47 0.19 1.95
N MET A 138 12.36 -0.13 1.28
CA MET A 138 11.61 -1.37 1.50
C MET A 138 12.39 -2.61 1.03
N TYR A 139 13.20 -2.49 -0.02
CA TYR A 139 13.97 -3.60 -0.57
C TYR A 139 15.05 -4.08 0.41
N LYS A 140 15.67 -3.16 1.16
CA LYS A 140 16.60 -3.49 2.25
C LYS A 140 15.97 -4.32 3.37
N GLN A 141 14.63 -4.31 3.45
CA GLN A 141 13.83 -4.99 4.46
C GLN A 141 13.07 -6.18 3.87
N LYS A 142 13.36 -6.57 2.63
CA LYS A 142 12.60 -7.59 1.93
C LYS A 142 12.62 -8.92 2.67
N LEU A 143 11.42 -9.43 2.98
CA LEU A 143 11.21 -10.72 3.67
C LEU A 143 10.29 -11.67 2.90
N ASP A 144 9.64 -11.18 1.84
CA ASP A 144 8.55 -11.87 1.14
C ASP A 144 8.51 -11.41 -0.32
N LYS A 145 7.67 -12.04 -1.14
CA LYS A 145 7.45 -11.66 -2.54
C LYS A 145 6.73 -10.31 -2.70
N TYR A 146 5.93 -9.90 -1.71
CA TYR A 146 5.22 -8.63 -1.71
C TYR A 146 6.09 -7.50 -1.16
N VAL A 147 5.95 -6.31 -1.75
CA VAL A 147 6.60 -5.08 -1.29
C VAL A 147 6.11 -4.70 0.11
N PHE A 148 4.79 -4.67 0.30
CA PHE A 148 4.15 -4.37 1.59
C PHE A 148 3.57 -5.65 2.21
N SER A 149 4.45 -6.54 2.65
CA SER A 149 4.09 -7.84 3.23
C SER A 149 3.56 -7.73 4.67
N LEU A 150 2.61 -8.60 5.03
CA LEU A 150 2.20 -8.81 6.42
C LEU A 150 3.38 -9.34 7.28
N ALA A 151 4.40 -9.93 6.67
CA ALA A 151 5.59 -10.38 7.40
C ALA A 151 6.40 -9.21 8.00
N LEU A 152 6.24 -8.01 7.44
CA LEU A 152 6.85 -6.77 7.93
C LEU A 152 6.04 -6.08 9.01
N SER A 153 4.78 -6.50 9.20
CA SER A 153 3.95 -6.01 10.29
C SER A 153 4.55 -6.41 11.63
N ASP A 154 4.33 -5.59 12.63
CA ASP A 154 5.03 -5.68 13.89
C ASP A 154 4.38 -6.62 14.86
N ALA A 155 3.08 -6.85 14.68
CA ALA A 155 2.46 -8.02 15.23
C ALA A 155 3.18 -9.31 14.77
N PHE A 156 3.70 -9.32 13.54
CA PHE A 156 4.42 -10.46 12.97
C PHE A 156 5.90 -10.48 13.37
N ARG A 157 6.60 -9.34 13.29
CA ARG A 157 8.00 -9.20 13.75
C ARG A 157 8.14 -9.54 15.23
N TYR A 158 7.20 -9.09 16.07
CA TYR A 158 7.19 -9.46 17.49
C TYR A 158 7.02 -10.98 17.69
N LYS A 159 6.13 -11.62 16.94
CA LYS A 159 5.96 -13.09 17.00
C LYS A 159 7.21 -13.83 16.54
N ARG A 160 7.91 -13.30 15.54
CA ARG A 160 9.18 -13.84 15.04
C ARG A 160 10.30 -13.70 16.07
N ALA A 161 10.45 -12.51 16.66
CA ALA A 161 11.40 -12.26 17.74
C ALA A 161 11.16 -13.21 18.92
N LEU A 162 9.89 -13.40 19.32
CA LEU A 162 9.52 -14.37 20.35
C LEU A 162 9.86 -15.80 19.94
N TYR A 163 9.56 -16.20 18.70
CA TYR A 163 9.92 -17.52 18.19
C TYR A 163 11.43 -17.77 18.26
N ASN A 164 12.24 -16.83 17.78
CA ASN A 164 13.70 -16.91 17.80
C ASN A 164 14.23 -17.01 19.23
N ALA A 165 13.72 -16.17 20.15
CA ALA A 165 14.10 -16.21 21.56
C ALA A 165 13.78 -17.55 22.23
N LEU A 166 12.62 -18.15 21.94
CA LEU A 166 12.24 -19.46 22.47
C LEU A 166 13.09 -20.59 21.87
N CYS A 167 13.38 -20.55 20.57
CA CYS A 167 14.28 -21.53 19.93
C CYS A 167 15.69 -21.47 20.53
N GLU A 168 16.26 -20.27 20.68
CA GLU A 168 17.59 -20.10 21.29
C GLU A 168 17.60 -20.54 22.76
N TYR A 169 16.56 -20.24 23.53
CA TYR A 169 16.47 -20.75 24.90
C TYR A 169 16.37 -22.28 24.94
N LYS A 170 15.59 -22.89 24.04
CA LYS A 170 15.46 -24.34 23.96
C LYS A 170 16.83 -24.97 23.67
N GLU A 171 17.56 -24.43 22.71
CA GLU A 171 18.92 -24.88 22.38
C GLU A 171 19.88 -24.75 23.57
N LEU A 172 19.83 -23.63 24.30
CA LEU A 172 20.64 -23.45 25.51
C LEU A 172 20.25 -24.45 26.62
N LYS A 173 18.96 -24.75 26.77
CA LYS A 173 18.45 -25.71 27.74
C LYS A 173 18.88 -27.13 27.40
N ASP A 174 18.73 -27.53 26.13
CA ASP A 174 19.10 -28.86 25.64
C ASP A 174 20.61 -29.10 25.76
N ASN A 175 21.42 -28.05 25.61
CA ASN A 175 22.88 -28.09 25.78
C ASN A 175 23.36 -27.90 27.24
N GLY A 176 22.46 -27.76 28.22
CA GLY A 176 22.81 -27.54 29.63
C GLY A 176 23.49 -26.19 29.92
N LYS A 177 23.37 -25.21 29.02
CA LYS A 177 24.01 -23.87 29.09
C LYS A 177 23.08 -22.79 29.66
N CYS A 178 21.99 -23.17 30.32
CA CYS A 178 21.09 -22.22 30.98
C CYS A 178 21.71 -21.67 32.27
N TYR A 179 21.74 -20.35 32.40
CA TYR A 179 22.22 -19.65 33.59
C TYR A 179 21.16 -18.70 34.15
N HIS A 180 21.33 -18.27 35.40
CA HIS A 180 20.45 -17.30 36.04
C HIS A 180 20.49 -15.97 35.28
N GLY A 181 19.37 -15.56 34.69
CA GLY A 181 19.27 -14.33 33.90
C GLY A 181 19.15 -14.53 32.39
N VAL A 182 19.35 -15.75 31.88
CA VAL A 182 19.29 -16.05 30.43
C VAL A 182 18.01 -15.55 29.75
N VAL A 183 16.86 -15.66 30.42
CA VAL A 183 15.58 -15.15 29.90
C VAL A 183 15.58 -13.63 29.77
N SER A 184 16.16 -12.93 30.74
CA SER A 184 16.29 -11.46 30.70
C SER A 184 17.20 -11.04 29.55
N ASP A 185 18.30 -11.77 29.32
CA ASP A 185 19.26 -11.46 28.27
C ASP A 185 18.67 -11.72 26.88
N LEU A 186 17.92 -12.81 26.70
CA LEU A 186 17.17 -13.06 25.47
C LEU A 186 16.07 -12.03 25.24
N CYS A 187 15.33 -11.65 26.29
CA CYS A 187 14.34 -10.58 26.18
C CYS A 187 14.98 -9.25 25.74
N ASN A 188 16.15 -8.90 26.29
CA ASN A 188 16.86 -7.69 25.89
C ASN A 188 17.41 -7.81 24.45
N LYS A 189 18.01 -8.95 24.09
CA LYS A 189 18.56 -9.23 22.75
C LYS A 189 17.51 -9.12 21.64
N TYR A 190 16.30 -9.63 21.89
CA TYR A 190 15.20 -9.66 20.92
C TYR A 190 14.16 -8.54 21.12
N LEU A 191 14.42 -7.57 22.02
CA LEU A 191 13.54 -6.44 22.32
C LEU A 191 12.11 -6.87 22.73
N LEU A 192 12.02 -7.90 23.58
CA LEU A 192 10.76 -8.48 24.06
C LEU A 192 10.39 -7.99 25.46
N ASP A 193 9.08 -7.99 25.75
CA ASP A 193 8.55 -7.67 27.08
C ASP A 193 8.98 -8.74 28.12
N ARG A 194 9.47 -8.29 29.28
CA ARG A 194 9.96 -9.17 30.36
C ARG A 194 8.86 -10.01 31.01
N THR A 195 7.59 -9.65 30.80
CA THR A 195 6.43 -10.42 31.26
C THR A 195 6.28 -11.78 30.57
N LEU A 196 7.04 -12.05 29.51
CA LEU A 196 6.96 -13.28 28.72
C LEU A 196 7.64 -14.52 29.35
N ARG A 197 8.12 -14.43 30.60
CA ARG A 197 8.71 -15.57 31.34
C ARG A 197 7.83 -16.81 31.34
N THR A 198 6.50 -16.63 31.30
CA THR A 198 5.51 -17.71 31.25
C THR A 198 5.63 -18.58 29.98
N HIS A 199 6.04 -18.00 28.85
CA HIS A 199 6.20 -18.75 27.59
C HIS A 199 7.39 -19.72 27.61
N PHE A 200 8.38 -19.48 28.46
CA PHE A 200 9.57 -20.33 28.58
C PHE A 200 9.30 -21.63 29.35
N TYR A 201 8.19 -21.71 30.10
CA TYR A 201 7.79 -22.93 30.83
C TYR A 201 7.12 -23.99 29.94
N ASN A 202 6.43 -23.60 28.86
CA ASN A 202 5.77 -24.52 27.92
C ASN A 202 6.31 -24.35 26.50
N ILE A 203 7.62 -24.50 26.37
CA ILE A 203 8.36 -23.98 25.23
C ILE A 203 8.01 -24.66 23.90
N ASP A 204 7.90 -26.00 23.90
CA ASP A 204 7.64 -26.77 22.68
C ASP A 204 6.29 -26.43 22.06
N LYS A 205 5.26 -26.31 22.89
CA LYS A 205 3.91 -25.92 22.46
C LYS A 205 3.89 -24.51 21.87
N HIS A 206 4.61 -23.57 22.49
CA HIS A 206 4.68 -22.20 22.00
C HIS A 206 5.47 -22.08 20.69
N ILE A 207 6.61 -22.77 20.58
CA ILE A 207 7.42 -22.84 19.36
C ILE A 207 6.57 -23.39 18.21
N ALA A 208 5.88 -24.52 18.41
CA ALA A 208 5.04 -25.13 17.37
C ALA A 208 3.94 -24.18 16.87
N ARG A 209 3.20 -23.56 17.80
CA ARG A 209 2.13 -22.60 17.47
C ARG A 209 2.64 -21.35 16.75
N LEU A 210 3.79 -20.81 17.18
CA LEU A 210 4.39 -19.65 16.55
C LEU A 210 4.90 -19.98 15.16
N ASN A 211 5.56 -21.12 14.97
CA ASN A 211 6.03 -21.58 13.66
C ASN A 211 4.87 -21.70 12.67
N GLU A 212 3.76 -22.34 13.07
CA GLU A 212 2.57 -22.45 12.23
C GLU A 212 2.00 -21.06 11.87
N THR A 213 1.94 -20.16 12.85
CA THR A 213 1.47 -18.79 12.63
C THR A 213 2.38 -18.01 11.66
N LEU A 214 3.70 -18.19 11.78
CA LEU A 214 4.68 -17.54 10.91
C LEU A 214 4.57 -18.08 9.48
N LYS A 215 4.52 -19.41 9.30
CA LYS A 215 4.30 -20.02 7.98
C LYS A 215 3.01 -19.52 7.31
N LYS A 216 1.93 -19.39 8.08
CA LYS A 216 0.64 -18.88 7.58
C LYS A 216 0.65 -17.39 7.22
N GLY A 217 1.60 -16.59 7.72
CA GLY A 217 1.66 -15.15 7.46
C GLY A 217 2.63 -14.74 6.36
N LEU A 218 3.53 -15.63 5.94
CA LEU A 218 4.34 -15.46 4.72
C LEU A 218 3.44 -15.51 3.48
N ASN A 219 3.89 -14.87 2.39
CA ASN A 219 3.15 -14.76 1.14
C ASN A 219 1.75 -14.17 1.32
N LYS A 220 1.59 -13.24 2.28
CA LYS A 220 0.34 -12.52 2.51
C LYS A 220 0.57 -11.01 2.54
N THR A 221 -0.40 -10.30 1.99
CA THR A 221 -0.43 -8.85 1.98
C THR A 221 -1.17 -8.33 3.21
N ILE A 222 -0.98 -7.05 3.50
CA ILE A 222 -1.80 -6.35 4.49
C ILE A 222 -3.26 -6.37 4.02
N HIS A 223 -4.18 -6.82 4.87
CA HIS A 223 -5.60 -6.79 4.54
C HIS A 223 -6.07 -5.34 4.33
N TYR A 224 -6.80 -5.10 3.23
CA TYR A 224 -7.37 -3.79 2.92
C TYR A 224 -8.19 -3.20 4.08
N ILE A 225 -8.93 -4.04 4.82
CA ILE A 225 -9.70 -3.60 5.99
C ILE A 225 -8.76 -2.99 7.03
N ARG A 226 -7.66 -3.66 7.39
CA ARG A 226 -6.67 -3.14 8.35
C ARG A 226 -6.07 -1.83 7.88
N TYR A 227 -5.73 -1.75 6.59
CA TYR A 227 -5.25 -0.52 5.97
C TYR A 227 -6.27 0.62 6.11
N SER A 228 -7.53 0.39 5.72
CA SER A 228 -8.58 1.41 5.82
C SER A 228 -8.90 1.81 7.25
N THR A 229 -8.95 0.86 8.19
CA THR A 229 -9.18 1.13 9.61
C THR A 229 -8.07 2.01 10.17
N TYR A 230 -6.81 1.69 9.87
CA TYR A 230 -5.67 2.49 10.33
C TYR A 230 -5.73 3.93 9.79
N LEU A 231 -5.99 4.14 8.49
CA LEU A 231 -6.11 5.49 7.94
C LEU A 231 -7.22 6.29 8.61
N ASN A 232 -8.36 5.66 8.90
CA ASN A 232 -9.44 6.30 9.63
C ASN A 232 -9.01 6.69 11.05
N THR A 233 -8.21 5.86 11.74
CA THR A 233 -7.74 6.19 13.11
C THR A 233 -6.84 7.40 13.16
N ILE A 234 -6.12 7.70 12.07
CA ILE A 234 -5.25 8.88 11.96
C ILE A 234 -5.92 10.01 11.14
N ASN A 235 -7.23 9.91 10.89
CA ASN A 235 -8.03 10.88 10.16
C ASN A 235 -7.50 11.20 8.74
N ILE A 236 -6.94 10.22 8.05
CA ILE A 236 -6.48 10.35 6.67
C ILE A 236 -7.55 9.81 5.70
N PRO A 237 -7.88 10.54 4.62
CA PRO A 237 -8.88 10.11 3.65
C PRO A 237 -8.47 8.83 2.93
N ASN A 238 -9.47 8.02 2.55
CA ASN A 238 -9.20 6.78 1.85
C ASN A 238 -8.49 7.04 0.51
N SER A 239 -7.46 6.23 0.25
CA SER A 239 -6.64 6.20 -0.96
C SER A 239 -7.38 6.17 -2.31
N HIS A 240 -8.67 5.83 -2.35
CA HIS A 240 -9.46 5.97 -3.59
C HIS A 240 -9.55 7.43 -4.09
N ARG A 241 -9.46 8.42 -3.20
CA ARG A 241 -9.45 9.85 -3.57
C ARG A 241 -8.12 10.29 -4.19
N LEU A 242 -7.01 9.56 -3.96
CA LEU A 242 -5.67 9.95 -4.42
C LEU A 242 -5.53 9.94 -5.94
N ARG A 243 -6.20 9.00 -6.64
CA ARG A 243 -6.17 8.95 -8.10
C ARG A 243 -6.93 10.09 -8.75
N SER A 244 -8.07 10.46 -8.17
CA SER A 244 -8.85 11.62 -8.61
C SER A 244 -8.08 12.91 -8.34
N LEU A 245 -7.43 13.01 -7.18
CA LEU A 245 -6.52 14.11 -6.85
C LEU A 245 -5.38 14.22 -7.88
N PHE A 246 -4.70 13.11 -8.21
CA PHE A 246 -3.65 13.08 -9.23
C PHE A 246 -4.13 13.66 -10.57
N SER A 247 -5.26 13.18 -11.10
CA SER A 247 -5.78 13.69 -12.39
C SER A 247 -6.19 15.15 -12.30
N SER A 248 -7.03 15.51 -11.32
CA SER A 248 -7.60 16.86 -11.23
C SER A 248 -6.51 17.90 -11.03
N THR A 249 -5.55 17.64 -10.15
CA THR A 249 -4.42 18.55 -9.93
C THR A 249 -3.54 18.68 -11.17
N LEU A 250 -3.24 17.60 -11.89
CA LEU A 250 -2.43 17.71 -13.11
C LEU A 250 -3.20 18.39 -14.25
N TYR A 251 -4.52 18.25 -14.33
CA TYR A 251 -5.32 19.05 -15.27
C TYR A 251 -5.18 20.54 -14.99
N ASP A 252 -5.30 20.96 -13.72
CA ASP A 252 -5.14 22.36 -13.34
C ASP A 252 -3.70 22.88 -13.58
N LEU A 253 -2.70 22.00 -13.41
CA LEU A 253 -1.28 22.34 -13.59
C LEU A 253 -0.76 22.15 -15.02
N THR A 254 -1.65 21.88 -15.99
CA THR A 254 -1.28 21.73 -17.41
C THR A 254 -0.47 22.92 -17.96
N PRO A 255 -0.74 24.19 -17.59
CA PRO A 255 0.11 25.31 -18.03
C PRO A 255 1.58 25.23 -17.57
N LEU A 256 1.86 24.53 -16.45
CA LEU A 256 3.20 24.40 -15.90
C LEU A 256 3.98 23.26 -16.54
N HIS A 257 3.38 22.06 -16.62
CA HIS A 257 4.07 20.89 -17.13
C HIS A 257 3.95 20.74 -18.67
N LYS A 258 2.99 21.42 -19.31
CA LYS A 258 2.80 21.48 -20.77
C LYS A 258 2.62 20.12 -21.46
N LEU A 259 2.13 19.12 -20.73
CA LEU A 259 1.87 17.77 -21.25
C LEU A 259 0.38 17.59 -21.49
N ASP A 260 0.06 16.81 -22.51
CA ASP A 260 -1.31 16.55 -22.91
C ASP A 260 -2.06 15.68 -21.89
N PHE A 261 -3.39 15.89 -21.77
CA PHE A 261 -4.23 15.14 -20.84
C PHE A 261 -4.17 13.62 -21.05
N THR A 262 -3.89 13.16 -22.29
CA THR A 262 -3.72 11.74 -22.58
C THR A 262 -2.56 11.13 -21.81
N ILE A 263 -1.49 11.87 -21.51
CA ILE A 263 -0.36 11.38 -20.71
C ILE A 263 -0.82 11.08 -19.27
N ILE A 264 -1.63 11.97 -18.70
CA ILE A 264 -2.21 11.82 -17.35
C ILE A 264 -3.09 10.57 -17.30
N GLU A 265 -3.97 10.41 -18.28
CA GLU A 265 -4.88 9.26 -18.39
C GLU A 265 -4.12 7.94 -18.64
N MET A 266 -3.04 7.97 -19.42
CA MET A 266 -2.13 6.82 -19.60
C MET A 266 -1.49 6.42 -18.28
N CYS A 267 -0.99 7.36 -17.47
CA CYS A 267 -0.45 7.06 -16.13
C CYS A 267 -1.49 6.49 -15.16
N LEU A 268 -2.79 6.70 -15.42
CA LEU A 268 -3.88 6.11 -14.65
C LEU A 268 -4.36 4.77 -15.21
N SER A 269 -3.79 4.26 -16.32
CA SER A 269 -4.31 3.10 -17.05
C SER A 269 -5.77 3.29 -17.51
N HIS A 270 -6.18 4.53 -17.76
CA HIS A 270 -7.50 4.83 -18.27
C HIS A 270 -7.60 4.56 -19.78
N ALA A 271 -8.83 4.41 -20.26
CA ALA A 271 -9.13 4.20 -21.65
C ALA A 271 -9.27 5.56 -22.33
N ILE A 272 -8.44 5.81 -23.34
CA ILE A 272 -8.44 7.07 -24.07
C ILE A 272 -9.14 6.84 -25.41
N GLY A 273 -10.15 7.66 -25.71
CA GLY A 273 -10.94 7.55 -26.93
C GLY A 273 -11.80 6.27 -27.01
N ASN A 274 -12.39 6.05 -28.19
CA ASN A 274 -13.24 4.89 -28.47
C ASN A 274 -12.41 3.62 -28.77
N GLN A 275 -13.06 2.44 -28.78
CA GLN A 275 -12.39 1.15 -29.04
C GLN A 275 -11.54 1.15 -30.33
N VAL A 276 -11.98 1.87 -31.37
CA VAL A 276 -11.25 2.03 -32.62
C VAL A 276 -9.94 2.80 -32.41
N ILE A 277 -9.92 3.91 -31.68
CA ILE A 277 -8.70 4.68 -31.40
C ILE A 277 -7.73 3.84 -30.56
N GLN A 278 -8.26 3.05 -29.64
CA GLN A 278 -7.47 2.18 -28.76
C GLN A 278 -6.79 1.03 -29.50
N SER A 279 -7.33 0.56 -30.62
CA SER A 279 -6.69 -0.49 -31.42
C SER A 279 -5.49 0.00 -32.22
N TYR A 280 -5.44 1.29 -32.57
CA TYR A 280 -4.33 1.89 -33.33
C TYR A 280 -3.25 2.55 -32.45
N ASN A 281 -3.58 2.90 -31.20
CA ASN A 281 -2.63 3.56 -30.30
C ASN A 281 -1.67 2.55 -29.63
N HIS A 282 -0.57 2.25 -30.34
CA HIS A 282 0.53 1.43 -29.84
C HIS A 282 1.61 2.23 -29.09
N SER A 283 1.59 3.56 -29.16
CA SER A 283 2.62 4.39 -28.54
C SER A 283 2.49 4.38 -27.02
N GLU A 284 3.54 3.95 -26.34
CA GLU A 284 3.59 3.91 -24.88
C GLU A 284 3.88 5.29 -24.23
N ARG A 285 4.34 6.27 -25.03
CA ARG A 285 4.69 7.66 -24.63
C ARG A 285 5.51 7.73 -23.32
N MET A 286 6.47 6.82 -23.17
CA MET A 286 7.17 6.60 -21.88
C MET A 286 7.99 7.79 -21.40
N GLN A 287 8.59 8.54 -22.32
CA GLN A 287 9.38 9.73 -21.97
C GLN A 287 8.51 10.81 -21.34
N GLU A 288 7.40 11.18 -21.99
CA GLU A 288 6.44 12.18 -21.48
C GLU A 288 5.80 11.72 -20.17
N ARG A 289 5.52 10.42 -20.03
CA ARG A 289 5.01 9.84 -18.78
C ARG A 289 6.02 9.92 -17.64
N ARG A 290 7.32 9.75 -17.94
CA ARG A 290 8.39 9.93 -16.95
C ARG A 290 8.47 11.39 -16.49
N GLU A 291 8.48 12.31 -17.44
CA GLU A 291 8.48 13.76 -17.16
C GLU A 291 7.28 14.16 -16.29
N LEU A 292 6.08 13.66 -16.60
CA LEU A 292 4.87 13.91 -15.79
C LEU A 292 5.00 13.35 -14.37
N MET A 293 5.51 12.12 -14.23
CA MET A 293 5.65 11.46 -12.93
C MET A 293 6.69 12.14 -12.05
N ASP A 294 7.81 12.59 -12.63
CA ASP A 294 8.84 13.38 -11.95
C ASP A 294 8.30 14.76 -11.54
N PHE A 295 7.56 15.44 -12.43
CA PHE A 295 6.86 16.68 -12.10
C PHE A 295 5.91 16.49 -10.92
N TRP A 296 5.11 15.41 -10.93
CA TRP A 296 4.19 15.09 -9.84
C TRP A 296 4.91 14.87 -8.51
N GLY A 297 6.00 14.09 -8.51
CA GLY A 297 6.80 13.84 -7.30
C GLY A 297 7.34 15.14 -6.68
N ASN A 298 7.91 15.99 -7.53
CA ASN A 298 8.45 17.29 -7.11
C ASN A 298 7.36 18.25 -6.64
N TYR A 299 6.19 18.25 -7.30
CA TYR A 299 5.04 19.04 -6.86
C TYR A 299 4.59 18.62 -5.46
N ILE A 300 4.42 17.31 -5.20
CA ILE A 300 4.02 16.80 -3.88
C ILE A 300 5.00 17.24 -2.78
N ASP A 301 6.30 17.12 -3.03
CA ASP A 301 7.32 17.54 -2.06
C ASP A 301 7.31 19.07 -1.84
N SER A 302 7.04 19.85 -2.89
CA SER A 302 6.95 21.31 -2.79
C SER A 302 5.80 21.80 -1.89
N LEU A 303 4.78 20.96 -1.65
CA LEU A 303 3.69 21.29 -0.74
C LEU A 303 4.12 21.29 0.73
N VAL A 304 5.26 20.68 1.05
CA VAL A 304 5.75 20.49 2.41
C VAL A 304 7.10 21.21 2.55
N HIS A 305 7.12 22.41 3.12
CA HIS A 305 8.38 23.11 3.37
C HIS A 305 9.18 22.44 4.51
N VAL A 306 10.50 22.34 4.33
CA VAL A 306 11.48 21.75 5.28
C VAL A 306 11.37 22.34 6.70
N SER A 307 10.99 23.62 6.83
CA SER A 307 10.81 24.30 8.12
C SER A 307 9.62 23.77 8.94
N GLU A 308 8.56 23.29 8.28
CA GLU A 308 7.40 22.68 8.94
C GLU A 308 7.68 21.21 9.32
N ILE A 309 8.53 20.52 8.54
CA ILE A 309 9.01 19.18 8.87
C ILE A 309 9.88 19.22 10.13
N LYS A 310 10.84 20.16 10.21
CA LYS A 310 11.71 20.31 11.40
C LYS A 310 10.95 20.61 12.70
N LYS A 311 9.83 21.34 12.63
CA LYS A 311 8.93 21.54 13.80
C LYS A 311 8.16 20.25 14.19
N ALA A 312 7.96 19.33 13.24
CA ALA A 312 7.29 18.05 13.47
C ALA A 312 8.25 16.88 13.77
N SER A 313 9.55 17.02 13.51
CA SER A 313 10.56 15.97 13.64
C SER A 313 11.81 16.46 14.40
N ASN A 314 11.69 16.61 15.72
CA ASN A 314 12.87 16.55 16.58
C ASN A 314 13.15 15.08 16.93
N SER A 315 13.83 14.37 16.03
CA SER A 315 14.59 13.14 16.32
C SER A 315 15.27 12.68 15.03
N GLN A 316 16.59 12.73 15.02
CA GLN A 316 17.42 12.60 13.82
C GLN A 316 18.06 11.21 13.69
N ASP A 317 17.39 10.16 14.19
CA ASP A 317 17.88 8.78 14.11
C ASP A 317 16.84 7.87 13.44
N LEU A 318 16.86 7.82 12.11
CA LEU A 318 16.06 6.86 11.35
C LEU A 318 16.77 5.50 11.32
N PHE A 319 16.36 4.67 12.28
CA PHE A 319 16.72 3.29 12.59
C PHE A 319 17.18 2.38 11.43
N VAL A 320 18.35 1.79 11.64
CA VAL A 320 18.83 0.56 10.99
C VAL A 320 18.02 -0.63 11.53
N ILE A 321 17.41 -1.40 10.63
CA ILE A 321 16.84 -2.71 10.97
C ILE A 321 17.99 -3.68 11.16
N ASN A 322 17.99 -4.40 12.29
CA ASN A 322 19.05 -5.33 12.66
C ASN A 322 19.28 -6.34 11.50
N PRO A 323 20.45 -6.35 10.83
CA PRO A 323 20.74 -7.22 9.69
C PRO A 323 20.69 -8.72 10.00
N ASN A 324 20.61 -9.07 11.28
CA ASN A 324 20.58 -10.45 11.77
C ASN A 324 19.20 -11.12 11.71
N ASP A 325 18.17 -10.47 11.15
CA ASP A 325 16.82 -11.02 10.91
C ASP A 325 16.75 -12.09 9.79
N ARG A 326 17.88 -12.74 9.44
CA ARG A 326 17.94 -13.82 8.45
C ARG A 326 17.15 -15.04 8.94
N LEU A 327 15.96 -15.24 8.41
CA LEU A 327 15.45 -16.59 8.25
C LEU A 327 16.11 -17.15 7.00
N GLY A 328 17.08 -18.05 7.18
CA GLY A 328 17.45 -18.99 6.14
C GLY A 328 16.30 -19.98 5.98
N PHE A 329 15.55 -19.82 4.90
CA PHE A 329 14.71 -20.86 4.31
C PHE A 329 14.85 -20.79 2.79
#